data_AF-A0A358FWK8-F1
#
_entry.id   AF-A0A358FWK8-F1
#
_cell.length_a   1.000
_cell.length_b   1.000
_cell.length_c   1.000
_cell.angle_alpha   90.00
_cell.angle_beta   90.00
_cell.angle_gamma   90.00
#
_symmetry.space_group_name_H-M   'P 1'
#
loop_
_entity.id
_entity.type
_entity.pdbx_description
1 polymer ?
#
loop_
_entity_poly.entity_id
_entity_poly.type
_entity_poly.pdbx_seq_one_letter_code
_entity_poly.pdbx_strand_id
1 'polypeptide(L)'
;AGAGCRGVAITLTFGTGIGSALFVDGYLVPNSELGHLEFRGESFERWAAASARKREGLTWRKWARRVSRYLQTVDALFSPDLVIVGGGASKSAERWVPLLDEVRPEIVVAEFANTAGIVGAAMASVRT
;
A
#
# COMPACT_ATOMS: atom_id res chain seq x y z
N ALA A 1 -0.64 0.56 -14.03
CA ALA A 1 0.19 1.19 -12.98
C ALA A 1 1.63 0.66 -12.89
N GLY A 2 1.92 -0.63 -12.64
CA GLY A 2 3.31 -1.12 -12.39
C GLY A 2 4.07 -1.75 -13.56
N ALA A 3 3.49 -1.83 -14.77
CA ALA A 3 4.11 -2.50 -15.91
C ALA A 3 5.36 -1.76 -16.38
N GLY A 4 6.49 -2.48 -16.51
CA GLY A 4 7.76 -1.91 -16.99
C GLY A 4 8.60 -1.22 -15.92
N CYS A 5 8.17 -1.20 -14.66
CA CYS A 5 9.03 -0.76 -13.55
C CYS A 5 10.20 -1.74 -13.42
N ARG A 6 11.42 -1.23 -13.62
CA ARG A 6 12.67 -1.92 -13.27
C ARG A 6 13.02 -1.52 -11.83
N GLY A 7 13.49 -2.45 -11.00
CA GLY A 7 13.72 -2.23 -9.57
C GLY A 7 12.59 -2.74 -8.67
N VAL A 8 12.40 -2.07 -7.52
CA VAL A 8 11.49 -2.51 -6.45
C VAL A 8 10.16 -1.77 -6.55
N ALA A 9 9.09 -2.51 -6.80
CA ALA A 9 7.73 -1.99 -6.79
C ALA A 9 6.90 -2.66 -5.70
N ILE A 10 6.17 -1.86 -4.90
CA ILE A 10 5.34 -2.37 -3.82
C ILE A 10 3.90 -1.93 -4.03
N THR A 11 2.98 -2.88 -4.09
CA THR A 11 1.54 -2.58 -4.03
C THR A 11 1.07 -2.68 -2.58
N LEU A 12 0.43 -1.63 -2.07
CA LEU A 12 -0.13 -1.56 -0.72
C LEU A 12 -1.63 -1.31 -0.82
N THR A 13 -2.44 -2.16 -0.17
CA THR A 13 -3.89 -2.04 -0.19
C THR A 13 -4.42 -1.64 1.18
N PHE A 14 -5.23 -0.60 1.24
CA PHE A 14 -5.79 -0.07 2.49
C PHE A 14 -7.29 -0.38 2.56
N GLY A 15 -7.67 -1.35 3.38
CA GLY A 15 -9.03 -1.84 3.52
C GLY A 15 -9.39 -2.16 4.98
N THR A 16 -10.01 -3.33 5.20
CA THR A 16 -10.19 -3.87 6.55
C THR A 16 -8.83 -4.04 7.24
N GLY A 17 -7.83 -4.51 6.49
CA GLY A 17 -6.43 -4.57 6.88
C GLY A 17 -5.50 -3.78 5.95
N ILE A 18 -4.22 -4.14 5.96
CA ILE A 18 -3.19 -3.67 5.02
C ILE A 18 -2.57 -4.88 4.32
N GLY A 19 -2.93 -5.08 3.05
CA GLY A 19 -2.31 -6.11 2.22
C GLY A 19 -1.13 -5.58 1.41
N SER A 20 -0.15 -6.43 1.11
CA SER A 20 1.02 -6.07 0.33
C SER A 20 1.34 -7.08 -0.78
N ALA A 21 1.92 -6.57 -1.88
CA ALA A 21 2.60 -7.38 -2.88
C ALA A 21 3.91 -6.68 -3.27
N LEU A 22 5.03 -7.37 -3.07
CA LEU A 22 6.37 -6.90 -3.39
C LEU A 22 6.82 -7.49 -4.73
N PHE A 23 7.35 -6.64 -5.61
CA PHE A 23 7.92 -7.04 -6.88
C PHE A 23 9.36 -6.56 -6.99
N VAL A 24 10.23 -7.40 -7.52
CA VAL A 24 11.61 -7.06 -7.91
C VAL A 24 11.74 -7.37 -9.40
N ASP A 25 12.01 -6.35 -10.21
CA ASP A 25 12.13 -6.45 -11.67
C ASP A 25 10.94 -7.16 -12.34
N GLY A 26 9.73 -6.89 -11.83
CA GLY A 26 8.49 -7.47 -12.33
C GLY A 26 8.22 -8.92 -11.90
N TYR A 27 9.10 -9.51 -11.07
CA TYR A 27 8.88 -10.80 -10.44
C TYR A 27 8.27 -10.62 -9.05
N LEU A 28 7.20 -11.36 -8.77
CA LEU A 28 6.56 -11.35 -7.46
C LEU A 28 7.48 -12.00 -6.42
N VAL A 29 7.75 -11.28 -5.34
CA VAL A 29 8.24 -11.87 -4.09
C VAL A 29 7.03 -12.38 -3.31
N PRO A 30 6.86 -13.69 -3.16
CA PRO A 30 5.64 -14.25 -2.61
C PRO A 30 5.51 -13.95 -1.11
N ASN A 31 4.26 -13.88 -0.64
CA ASN A 31 3.89 -13.87 0.78
C ASN A 31 4.48 -12.70 1.61
N SER A 32 4.73 -11.54 1.00
CA SER A 32 5.09 -10.34 1.76
C SER A 32 3.91 -9.86 2.62
N GLU A 33 4.10 -9.77 3.94
CA GLU A 33 3.10 -9.36 4.94
C GLU A 33 3.45 -8.01 5.59
N LEU A 34 3.62 -6.97 4.77
CA LEU A 34 4.09 -5.66 5.21
C LEU A 34 3.07 -4.91 6.07
N GLY A 35 1.80 -5.31 6.08
CA GLY A 35 0.80 -4.77 6.99
C GLY A 35 1.07 -5.11 8.46
N HIS A 36 1.80 -6.20 8.70
CA HIS A 36 2.13 -6.68 10.04
C HIS A 36 3.43 -6.10 10.60
N LEU A 37 4.12 -5.21 9.86
CA LEU A 37 5.22 -4.43 10.41
C LEU A 37 4.77 -3.72 11.70
N GLU A 38 5.63 -3.72 12.72
CA GLU A 38 5.28 -3.18 14.03
C GLU A 38 5.62 -1.69 14.15
N PHE A 39 4.76 -0.97 14.86
CA PHE A 39 4.95 0.41 15.26
C PHE A 39 4.38 0.63 16.65
N ARG A 40 5.24 1.03 17.59
CA ARG A 40 4.88 1.27 19.00
C ARG A 40 4.23 0.05 19.69
N GLY A 41 4.71 -1.15 19.37
CA GLY A 41 4.24 -2.40 19.97
C GLY A 41 2.91 -2.91 19.41
N GLU A 42 2.44 -2.38 18.28
CA GLU A 42 1.24 -2.86 17.58
C GLU A 42 1.50 -2.89 16.06
N SER A 43 0.75 -3.70 15.30
CA SER A 43 0.88 -3.74 13.84
C SER A 43 0.42 -2.44 13.17
N PHE A 44 1.11 -2.07 12.09
CA PHE A 44 0.68 -0.97 11.23
C PHE A 44 -0.72 -1.21 10.67
N GLU A 45 -1.11 -2.45 10.40
CA GLU A 45 -2.47 -2.79 10.01
C GLU A 45 -3.49 -2.25 11.01
N ARG A 46 -3.35 -2.60 12.29
CA ARG A 46 -4.33 -2.19 13.30
C ARG A 46 -4.35 -0.68 13.48
N TRP A 47 -3.20 -0.01 13.32
CA TRP A 47 -3.06 1.43 13.52
C TRP A 47 -3.42 2.30 12.29
N ALA A 48 -3.12 1.85 11.07
CA ALA A 48 -3.15 2.64 9.83
C ALA A 48 -4.06 2.08 8.73
N ALA A 49 -4.69 0.92 8.89
CA ALA A 49 -5.68 0.44 7.92
C ALA A 49 -6.82 1.44 7.70
N ALA A 50 -7.53 1.33 6.58
CA ALA A 50 -8.68 2.18 6.31
C ALA A 50 -9.82 1.95 7.32
N SER A 51 -9.92 0.74 7.88
CA SER A 51 -10.80 0.42 9.02
C SER A 51 -10.43 1.21 10.28
N ALA A 52 -9.14 1.43 10.56
CA ALA A 52 -8.68 2.23 11.71
C ALA A 52 -9.17 3.67 11.63
N ARG A 53 -9.13 4.28 10.43
CA ARG A 53 -9.71 5.62 10.19
C ARG A 53 -11.17 5.70 10.63
N LYS A 54 -11.98 4.71 10.22
CA LYS A 54 -13.42 4.67 10.52
C LYS A 54 -13.66 4.38 12.00
N ARG A 55 -13.00 3.37 12.55
CA ARG A 55 -13.11 2.93 13.96
C ARG A 55 -12.80 4.06 14.93
N GLU A 56 -11.81 4.89 14.62
CA GLU A 56 -11.35 5.98 15.50
C GLU A 56 -11.87 7.36 15.07
N GLY A 57 -12.77 7.45 14.09
CA GLY A 57 -13.34 8.72 13.63
C GLY A 57 -12.31 9.73 13.10
N LEU A 58 -11.23 9.26 12.50
CA LEU A 58 -10.13 10.14 12.07
C LEU A 58 -10.50 10.94 10.82
N THR A 59 -10.11 12.21 10.81
CA THR A 59 -10.11 13.02 9.58
C THR A 59 -9.11 12.45 8.58
N TRP A 60 -9.32 12.71 7.29
CA TRP A 60 -8.40 12.26 6.23
C TRP A 60 -6.97 12.73 6.47
N ARG A 61 -6.78 13.97 6.92
CA ARG A 61 -5.45 14.52 7.26
C ARG A 61 -4.78 13.76 8.41
N LYS A 62 -5.52 13.44 9.47
CA LYS A 62 -4.98 12.68 10.61
C LYS A 62 -4.60 11.25 10.20
N TRP A 63 -5.42 10.62 9.38
CA TRP A 63 -5.15 9.27 8.87
C TRP A 63 -4.02 9.25 7.85
N ALA A 64 -3.94 10.22 6.94
CA ALA A 64 -2.85 10.35 5.98
C ALA A 64 -1.48 10.44 6.67
N ARG A 65 -1.37 11.13 7.81
CA ARG A 65 -0.14 11.11 8.63
C ARG A 65 0.24 9.71 9.13
N ARG A 66 -0.74 8.86 9.45
CA ARG A 66 -0.47 7.46 9.83
C ARG A 66 0.04 6.67 8.63
N VAL A 67 -0.59 6.86 7.48
CA VAL A 67 -0.17 6.22 6.22
C VAL A 67 1.22 6.72 5.81
N SER A 68 1.54 8.00 5.91
CA SER A 68 2.89 8.54 5.72
C SER A 68 3.90 7.84 6.61
N ARG A 69 3.61 7.71 7.92
CA ARG A 69 4.53 7.02 8.82
C ARG A 69 4.74 5.55 8.43
N TYR A 70 3.70 4.88 7.95
CA TYR A 70 3.82 3.53 7.44
C TYR A 70 4.69 3.47 6.17
N LEU A 71 4.43 4.36 5.20
CA LEU A 71 5.18 4.45 3.95
C LEU A 71 6.65 4.79 4.18
N GLN A 72 6.97 5.64 5.16
CA GLN A 72 8.34 5.93 5.58
C GLN A 72 9.05 4.68 6.13
N THR A 73 8.36 3.85 6.91
CA THR A 73 8.95 2.58 7.38
C THR A 73 9.19 1.62 6.22
N VAL A 74 8.23 1.50 5.30
CA VAL A 74 8.40 0.69 4.08
C VAL A 74 9.57 1.22 3.23
N ASP A 75 9.68 2.53 3.08
CA ASP A 75 10.75 3.18 2.34
C ASP A 75 12.12 2.91 2.96
N ALA A 76 12.24 3.02 4.28
CA ALA A 76 13.48 2.73 4.99
C ALA A 76 13.94 1.26 4.86
N LEU A 77 13.01 0.32 4.69
CA LEU A 77 13.33 -1.11 4.59
C LEU A 77 13.64 -1.57 3.17
N PHE A 78 12.94 -1.02 2.18
CA PHE A 78 12.95 -1.54 0.81
C PHE A 78 13.43 -0.54 -0.23
N SER A 79 13.48 0.75 0.10
CA SER A 79 13.81 1.84 -0.84
C SER A 79 13.09 1.68 -2.19
N PRO A 80 11.75 1.51 -2.22
CA PRO A 80 11.04 1.18 -3.44
C PRO A 80 11.11 2.31 -4.47
N ASP A 81 11.18 1.97 -5.75
CA ASP A 81 11.08 2.94 -6.84
C ASP A 81 9.64 3.44 -6.98
N LEU A 82 8.68 2.52 -6.80
CA LEU A 82 7.26 2.76 -6.97
C LEU A 82 6.43 2.13 -5.85
N VAL A 83 5.49 2.89 -5.31
CA VAL A 83 4.43 2.37 -4.45
C VAL A 83 3.07 2.59 -5.10
N ILE A 84 2.34 1.50 -5.30
CA ILE A 84 0.98 1.53 -5.84
C ILE A 84 -0.01 1.39 -4.68
N VAL A 85 -0.84 2.40 -4.46
CA VAL A 85 -1.85 2.39 -3.39
C VAL A 85 -3.21 1.95 -3.91
N GLY A 86 -3.80 0.94 -3.29
CA GLY A 86 -5.06 0.31 -3.70
C GLY A 86 -6.00 0.01 -2.53
N GLY A 87 -6.95 -0.90 -2.77
CA GLY A 87 -7.96 -1.29 -1.78
C GLY A 87 -9.08 -0.27 -1.63
N GLY A 88 -9.95 -0.46 -0.63
CA GLY A 88 -11.15 0.36 -0.47
C GLY A 88 -10.88 1.87 -0.31
N ALA A 89 -9.73 2.25 0.27
CA ALA A 89 -9.37 3.66 0.44
C ALA A 89 -8.93 4.36 -0.86
N SER A 90 -8.55 3.62 -1.91
CA SER A 90 -8.14 4.24 -3.18
C SER A 90 -9.32 4.90 -3.90
N LYS A 91 -10.57 4.50 -3.59
CA LYS A 91 -11.80 5.16 -4.06
C LYS A 91 -11.99 6.60 -3.57
N SER A 92 -11.17 7.03 -2.61
CA SER A 92 -11.16 8.40 -2.09
C SER A 92 -9.74 8.96 -2.07
N ALA A 93 -8.88 8.50 -2.98
CA ALA A 93 -7.48 8.89 -3.06
C ALA A 93 -7.29 10.41 -3.12
N GLU A 94 -8.19 11.13 -3.79
CA GLU A 94 -8.18 12.59 -3.88
C GLU A 94 -8.23 13.30 -2.52
N ARG A 95 -8.75 12.61 -1.48
CA ARG A 95 -8.89 13.16 -0.13
C ARG A 95 -7.68 12.95 0.76
N TRP A 96 -6.77 12.04 0.41
CA TRP A 96 -5.69 11.63 1.33
C TRP A 96 -4.32 11.48 0.68
N VAL A 97 -4.22 11.07 -0.59
CA VAL A 97 -2.93 10.97 -1.28
C VAL A 97 -2.23 12.34 -1.35
N PRO A 98 -2.91 13.46 -1.66
CA PRO A 98 -2.30 14.79 -1.59
C PRO A 98 -1.93 15.26 -0.18
N LEU A 99 -2.34 14.54 0.86
CA LEU A 99 -2.05 14.84 2.26
C LEU A 99 -0.91 13.99 2.82
N LEU A 100 -0.33 13.10 2.00
CA LEU A 100 0.86 12.36 2.37
C LEU A 100 2.04 13.33 2.46
N ASP A 101 2.77 13.21 3.56
CA ASP A 101 3.90 14.05 3.91
C ASP A 101 5.17 13.21 4.01
N GLU A 102 6.31 13.79 3.62
CA GLU A 102 7.64 13.18 3.71
C GLU A 102 7.71 11.72 3.18
N VAL A 103 7.14 11.48 1.99
CA VAL A 103 7.19 10.19 1.29
C VAL A 103 8.05 10.33 0.03
N ARG A 104 9.20 9.65 0.01
CA ARG A 104 10.14 9.64 -1.12
C ARG A 104 9.67 8.84 -2.35
N PRO A 105 9.18 7.59 -2.24
CA PRO A 105 8.87 6.79 -3.42
C PRO A 105 7.74 7.42 -4.23
N GLU A 106 7.74 7.19 -5.54
CA GLU A 106 6.63 7.60 -6.38
C GLU A 106 5.35 6.88 -5.93
N ILE A 107 4.26 7.63 -5.72
CA ILE A 107 2.97 7.08 -5.29
C ILE A 107 1.98 7.15 -6.45
N VAL A 108 1.48 5.99 -6.86
CA VAL A 108 0.44 5.87 -7.89
C VAL A 108 -0.80 5.21 -7.31
N VAL A 109 -1.98 5.70 -7.68
CA VAL A 109 -3.26 5.09 -7.27
C VAL A 109 -3.60 3.96 -8.23
N ALA A 110 -3.94 2.78 -7.71
CA ALA A 110 -4.33 1.64 -8.53
C ALA A 110 -5.63 1.94 -9.30
N GLU A 111 -5.56 1.96 -10.64
CA GLU A 111 -6.71 2.20 -11.55
C GLU A 111 -7.88 1.26 -11.28
N PHE A 112 -7.61 0.00 -10.94
CA PHE A 112 -8.63 -1.02 -10.75
C PHE A 112 -9.14 -1.16 -9.30
N ALA A 113 -8.73 -0.29 -8.38
CA ALA A 113 -9.13 -0.30 -6.97
C ALA A 113 -9.26 -1.72 -6.37
N ASN A 114 -10.49 -2.24 -6.26
CA ASN A 114 -10.82 -3.54 -5.66
C ASN A 114 -10.49 -4.74 -6.58
N THR A 115 -10.39 -4.55 -7.89
CA THR A 115 -10.23 -5.62 -8.87
C THR A 115 -8.76 -5.96 -9.14
N ALA A 116 -7.83 -5.10 -8.70
CA ALA A 116 -6.38 -5.30 -8.86
C ALA A 116 -5.90 -6.64 -8.28
N GLY A 117 -6.45 -7.08 -7.14
CA GLY A 117 -6.10 -8.37 -6.53
C GLY A 117 -6.55 -9.58 -7.35
N ILE A 118 -7.76 -9.53 -7.92
CA ILE A 118 -8.30 -10.61 -8.76
C ILE A 118 -7.51 -10.71 -10.07
N VAL A 119 -7.24 -9.57 -10.71
CA VAL A 119 -6.44 -9.52 -11.95
C VAL A 119 -5.02 -10.03 -11.69
N GLY A 120 -4.39 -9.58 -10.59
CA GLY A 120 -3.05 -10.04 -10.21
C GLY A 120 -2.98 -11.55 -9.96
N ALA A 121 -3.96 -12.11 -9.25
CA ALA A 121 -4.06 -13.55 -9.00
C ALA A 121 -4.22 -14.35 -10.30
N ALA A 122 -5.11 -13.90 -11.20
CA ALA A 122 -5.31 -14.54 -12.50
C ALA A 122 -4.04 -14.49 -13.38
N MET A 123 -3.32 -13.36 -13.38
CA MET A 123 -2.06 -13.25 -14.11
C MET A 123 -0.96 -14.14 -13.53
N ALA A 124 -0.90 -14.28 -12.21
CA ALA A 124 0.06 -15.15 -11.53
C ALA A 124 -0.22 -16.64 -11.79
N SER A 125 -1.49 -17.04 -11.89
CA SER A 125 -1.87 -18.45 -12.16
C SER A 125 -1.66 -18.90 -13.60
N VAL A 126 -1.49 -17.98 -14.55
CA VAL A 126 -1.27 -18.30 -15.98
C VAL A 126 0.22 -18.49 -16.30
N ARG A 127 1.13 -18.04 -15.43
CA ARG A 127 2.57 -18.34 -15.54
C ARG A 127 2.84 -19.74 -14.95
N THR A 128 2.68 -20.77 -15.78
CA THR A 128 3.24 -22.12 -15.60
C THR A 128 4.29 -22.39 -16.66
#